data_AF-A0A959WC95-F1
#
_entry.id   AF-A0A959WC95-F1
#
_cell.length_a   1.000
_cell.length_b   1.000
_cell.length_c   1.000
_cell.angle_alpha   90.00
_cell.angle_beta   90.00
_cell.angle_gamma   90.00
#
_symmetry.space_group_name_H-M   'P 1'
#
loop_
_entity.id
_entity.type
_entity.pdbx_description
1 polymer ?
#
loop_
_entity_poly.entity_id
_entity_poly.type
_entity_poly.pdbx_seq_one_letter_code
_entity_poly.pdbx_strand_id
1 'polypeptide(L)'
;MIRNGFRAIATGAAVALFGLLAFGSAASADPYISMGDSTSTSSTNGGSSTYVDLLFGGFGTHPGFDETLGADEHIALAQAGQVLSGLKSQQLPTAISEINAADDTRAVTIAIGGNDALGGESCFGEATGCAAFQASYDDMVSQIRNALENDPGTEYFGLLSYYNPYKREGSGISLEDQQNVDRKLLGTNLQADQCAVETSTGLNDIAFQAGSAFGAVVADPYVAFLAGGNSFFADAIHANGLGNVALAESFLDPVGPFDCDPPPEPNCETDPSLCPVVEDRVAPRTTLVSLKRKGKRTVTFRFRSSEEGSFRCSIDGRAFSRCTSPKTLRGLKKGRHVFRVKAVDLAGNQDQTPVRRVFRIHR
;
A
#
# COMPACT_ATOMS: atom_id res chain seq x y z
N MET A 1 -40.19 9.27 86.48
CA MET A 1 -38.75 8.97 86.67
C MET A 1 -37.99 10.10 85.96
N ILE A 2 -37.44 11.07 86.71
CA ILE A 2 -36.01 11.15 87.10
C ILE A 2 -35.14 11.29 85.84
N ARG A 3 -34.30 12.31 85.59
CA ARG A 3 -33.79 13.50 86.30
C ARG A 3 -32.96 14.29 85.27
N ASN A 4 -32.81 15.60 85.49
CA ASN A 4 -31.60 16.46 85.37
C ASN A 4 -30.69 16.32 84.13
N GLY A 5 -30.18 17.37 83.49
CA GLY A 5 -30.01 18.77 83.86
C GLY A 5 -28.73 19.31 83.22
N PHE A 6 -28.54 20.62 83.34
CA PHE A 6 -27.28 21.39 83.21
C PHE A 6 -26.79 21.89 81.84
N ARG A 7 -26.87 23.23 81.76
CA ARG A 7 -25.88 24.25 81.34
C ARG A 7 -25.54 24.47 79.86
N ALA A 8 -25.77 25.72 79.49
CA ALA A 8 -25.24 26.42 78.33
C ALA A 8 -23.73 26.73 78.46
N ILE A 9 -23.06 26.86 77.31
CA ILE A 9 -22.16 27.95 76.84
C ILE A 9 -21.08 27.39 75.89
N ALA A 10 -20.74 28.20 74.87
CA ALA A 10 -19.51 28.25 74.06
C ALA A 10 -19.50 27.57 72.67
N THR A 11 -19.77 28.42 71.67
CA THR A 11 -18.89 28.81 70.55
C THR A 11 -17.67 27.94 70.22
N GLY A 12 -17.61 27.52 68.95
CA GLY A 12 -16.41 27.62 68.10
C GLY A 12 -15.55 26.38 67.92
N ALA A 13 -15.61 25.77 66.73
CA ALA A 13 -14.45 25.50 65.86
C ALA A 13 -14.91 24.75 64.59
N ALA A 14 -14.56 25.30 63.44
CA ALA A 14 -14.78 24.71 62.13
C ALA A 14 -13.91 23.47 61.94
N VAL A 15 -14.50 22.39 61.43
CA VAL A 15 -13.77 21.26 60.85
C VAL A 15 -14.22 21.16 59.40
N ALA A 16 -13.35 21.60 58.49
CA ALA A 16 -13.51 21.37 57.06
C ALA A 16 -13.30 19.87 56.80
N LEU A 17 -14.39 19.17 56.45
CA LEU A 17 -14.34 17.79 56.00
C LEU A 17 -13.89 17.80 54.53
N PHE A 18 -12.65 17.42 54.27
CA PHE A 18 -12.19 17.06 52.93
C PHE A 18 -12.92 15.78 52.50
N GLY A 19 -13.99 15.93 51.70
CA GLY A 19 -14.55 14.82 50.96
C GLY A 19 -13.63 14.49 49.79
N LEU A 20 -12.90 13.37 49.88
CA LEU A 20 -12.35 12.72 48.69
C LEU A 20 -13.53 12.33 47.80
N LEU A 21 -13.71 13.03 46.69
CA LEU A 21 -14.44 12.48 45.55
C LEU A 21 -13.56 11.38 44.98
N ALA A 22 -13.90 10.14 45.29
CA ALA A 22 -13.44 9.01 44.51
C ALA A 22 -14.04 9.19 43.10
N PHE A 23 -13.21 9.64 42.17
CA PHE A 23 -13.48 9.43 40.75
C PHE A 23 -13.45 7.93 40.54
N GLY A 24 -14.63 7.30 40.59
CA GLY A 24 -14.80 5.99 39.96
C GLY A 24 -14.48 6.21 38.49
N SER A 25 -13.37 5.65 38.03
CA SER A 25 -13.14 5.41 36.61
C SER A 25 -14.40 4.72 36.09
N ALA A 26 -15.15 5.38 35.21
CA ALA A 26 -16.09 4.66 34.37
C ALA A 26 -15.29 3.53 33.73
N ALA A 27 -15.79 2.29 33.78
CA ALA A 27 -15.21 1.23 32.97
C ALA A 27 -15.21 1.76 31.53
N SER A 28 -14.05 1.73 30.87
CA SER A 28 -14.03 2.02 29.44
C SER A 28 -14.91 1.00 28.76
N ALA A 29 -15.83 1.44 27.92
CA ALA A 29 -16.56 0.51 27.08
C ALA A 29 -15.62 0.12 25.95
N ASP A 30 -15.45 -1.18 25.70
CA ASP A 30 -14.66 -1.66 24.56
C ASP A 30 -15.59 -1.79 23.34
N PRO A 31 -15.60 -0.84 22.38
CA PRO A 31 -16.59 -0.84 21.32
C PRO A 31 -16.33 -1.91 20.26
N TYR A 32 -17.41 -2.50 19.77
CA TYR A 32 -17.48 -3.13 18.46
C TYR A 32 -18.04 -2.13 17.45
N ILE A 33 -17.24 -1.76 16.45
CA ILE A 33 -17.63 -0.84 15.37
C ILE A 33 -17.94 -1.66 14.11
N SER A 34 -19.19 -1.62 13.66
CA SER A 34 -19.60 -2.29 12.42
C SER A 34 -19.84 -1.28 11.30
N MET A 35 -19.11 -1.43 10.20
CA MET A 35 -19.23 -0.62 8.99
C MET A 35 -19.70 -1.47 7.80
N GLY A 36 -20.29 -0.83 6.80
CA GLY A 36 -20.66 -1.52 5.58
C GLY A 36 -21.96 -1.08 4.93
N ASP A 37 -22.51 -1.99 4.12
CA ASP A 37 -23.77 -1.84 3.41
C ASP A 37 -24.96 -2.47 4.14
N SER A 38 -26.00 -2.90 3.39
CA SER A 38 -27.19 -3.53 3.95
C SER A 38 -26.93 -4.88 4.60
N THR A 39 -25.82 -5.55 4.29
CA THR A 39 -25.43 -6.82 4.91
C THR A 39 -25.07 -6.60 6.38
N SER A 40 -24.49 -5.44 6.71
CA SER A 40 -23.99 -5.09 8.05
C SER A 40 -24.94 -4.21 8.86
N THR A 41 -26.17 -3.94 8.41
CA THR A 41 -27.11 -3.15 9.21
C THR A 41 -27.52 -3.92 10.47
N SER A 42 -27.74 -3.23 11.58
CA SER A 42 -28.19 -3.86 12.83
C SER A 42 -29.72 -3.78 12.96
N SER A 43 -30.32 -4.78 13.60
CA SER A 43 -31.77 -4.83 13.79
C SER A 43 -32.16 -4.04 15.05
N THR A 44 -32.07 -2.71 14.99
CA THR A 44 -32.42 -1.82 16.12
C THR A 44 -33.87 -1.93 16.65
N ASN A 45 -34.72 -2.82 16.09
CA ASN A 45 -36.15 -2.94 16.42
C ASN A 45 -36.73 -4.38 16.30
N GLY A 46 -36.09 -5.40 16.90
CA GLY A 46 -36.75 -6.68 17.19
C GLY A 46 -37.10 -7.58 15.99
N GLY A 47 -36.33 -7.50 14.91
CA GLY A 47 -36.34 -8.48 13.82
C GLY A 47 -35.50 -9.73 14.14
N SER A 48 -35.34 -10.63 13.17
CA SER A 48 -34.31 -11.68 13.24
C SER A 48 -32.93 -11.02 13.32
N SER A 49 -32.14 -11.38 14.34
CA SER A 49 -30.80 -10.83 14.61
C SER A 49 -29.92 -10.89 13.36
N THR A 50 -29.35 -9.75 12.96
CA THR A 50 -28.36 -9.72 11.88
C THR A 50 -27.05 -10.29 12.37
N TYR A 51 -26.11 -10.59 11.47
CA TYR A 51 -24.82 -11.16 11.88
C TYR A 51 -24.07 -10.22 12.85
N VAL A 52 -24.22 -8.91 12.66
CA VAL A 52 -23.65 -7.88 13.54
C VAL A 52 -24.28 -7.95 14.93
N ASP A 53 -25.60 -8.12 15.02
CA ASP A 53 -26.29 -8.30 16.31
C ASP A 53 -25.85 -9.58 17.03
N LEU A 54 -25.60 -10.65 16.28
CA LEU A 54 -25.09 -11.92 16.79
C LEU A 54 -23.65 -11.79 17.31
N LEU A 55 -22.75 -11.17 16.53
CA LEU A 55 -21.37 -10.92 16.94
C LEU A 55 -21.25 -9.98 18.15
N PHE A 56 -22.20 -9.07 18.33
CA PHE A 56 -22.26 -8.22 19.52
C PHE A 56 -22.82 -8.98 20.74
N GLY A 57 -23.89 -9.76 20.56
CA GLY A 57 -24.55 -10.51 21.63
C GLY A 57 -25.61 -9.74 22.43
N GLY A 58 -25.80 -8.44 22.17
CA GLY A 58 -26.73 -7.57 22.92
C GLY A 58 -28.20 -7.63 22.48
N PHE A 59 -28.52 -8.09 21.26
CA PHE A 59 -29.85 -7.92 20.65
C PHE A 59 -30.56 -9.21 20.20
N GLY A 60 -30.10 -10.38 20.65
CA GLY A 60 -30.84 -11.62 20.49
C GLY A 60 -29.94 -12.82 20.32
N THR A 61 -30.18 -13.86 21.12
CA THR A 61 -29.54 -15.15 20.96
C THR A 61 -30.25 -15.90 19.83
N HIS A 62 -29.55 -16.25 18.76
CA HIS A 62 -30.01 -17.35 17.92
C HIS A 62 -29.79 -18.65 18.71
N PRO A 63 -30.77 -19.55 18.82
CA PRO A 63 -30.56 -20.83 19.51
C PRO A 63 -29.34 -21.56 18.92
N GLY A 64 -28.36 -21.87 19.78
CA GLY A 64 -27.12 -22.54 19.38
C GLY A 64 -25.97 -21.62 18.94
N PHE A 65 -26.14 -20.29 19.02
CA PHE A 65 -25.07 -19.32 18.76
C PHE A 65 -24.66 -18.66 20.07
N ASP A 66 -23.55 -19.12 20.65
CA ASP A 66 -23.12 -18.75 22.02
C ASP A 66 -21.79 -17.97 22.04
N GLU A 67 -21.14 -17.77 20.90
CA GLU A 67 -19.84 -17.11 20.79
C GLU A 67 -19.99 -15.72 20.15
N THR A 68 -19.35 -14.70 20.75
CA THR A 68 -19.44 -13.29 20.33
C THR A 68 -18.04 -12.67 20.32
N LEU A 69 -17.90 -11.44 19.80
CA LEU A 69 -16.63 -10.69 19.86
C LEU A 69 -16.34 -10.15 21.28
N GLY A 70 -17.30 -10.30 22.20
CA GLY A 70 -17.15 -9.94 23.62
C GLY A 70 -17.08 -8.43 23.90
N ALA A 71 -17.56 -7.59 22.98
CA ALA A 71 -17.59 -6.14 23.14
C ALA A 71 -18.67 -5.68 24.14
N ASP A 72 -18.43 -4.57 24.82
CA ASP A 72 -19.37 -4.02 25.81
C ASP A 72 -20.32 -2.97 25.19
N GLU A 73 -19.94 -2.41 24.05
CA GLU A 73 -20.72 -1.44 23.28
C GLU A 73 -20.72 -1.79 21.80
N HIS A 74 -21.81 -1.45 21.11
CA HIS A 74 -21.91 -1.60 19.66
C HIS A 74 -22.18 -0.26 18.98
N ILE A 75 -21.29 0.12 18.09
CA ILE A 75 -21.38 1.33 17.27
C ILE A 75 -21.73 0.91 15.84
N ALA A 76 -23.03 0.98 15.51
CA ALA A 76 -23.57 0.59 14.21
C ALA A 76 -23.48 1.72 13.18
N LEU A 77 -22.45 1.70 12.31
CA LEU A 77 -22.22 2.71 11.28
C LEU A 77 -22.72 2.32 9.88
N ALA A 78 -22.96 1.03 9.65
CA ALA A 78 -23.39 0.50 8.36
C ALA A 78 -24.71 1.11 7.87
N GLN A 79 -24.84 1.31 6.56
CA GLN A 79 -26.04 1.86 5.94
C GLN A 79 -26.42 1.08 4.68
N ALA A 80 -27.71 0.79 4.53
CA ALA A 80 -28.20 0.04 3.37
C ALA A 80 -27.89 0.74 2.04
N GLY A 81 -27.50 -0.04 1.03
CA GLY A 81 -27.21 0.45 -0.31
C GLY A 81 -25.88 1.22 -0.45
N GLN A 82 -25.01 1.18 0.57
CA GLN A 82 -23.72 1.85 0.49
C GLN A 82 -22.77 1.21 -0.52
N VAL A 83 -22.00 2.07 -1.16
CA VAL A 83 -20.84 1.74 -2.00
C VAL A 83 -19.57 2.21 -1.31
N LEU A 84 -18.39 1.73 -1.72
CA LEU A 84 -17.11 2.04 -1.07
C LEU A 84 -16.87 3.55 -0.90
N SER A 85 -17.16 4.34 -1.94
CA SER A 85 -17.01 5.80 -1.90
C SER A 85 -17.93 6.47 -0.86
N GLY A 86 -19.14 5.94 -0.67
CA GLY A 86 -20.09 6.41 0.34
C GLY A 86 -19.64 6.04 1.75
N LEU A 87 -19.19 4.81 1.96
CA LEU A 87 -18.62 4.37 3.24
C LEU A 87 -17.43 5.25 3.65
N LYS A 88 -16.49 5.51 2.73
CA LYS A 88 -15.31 6.36 3.01
C LYS A 88 -15.66 7.79 3.40
N SER A 89 -16.74 8.33 2.84
CA SER A 89 -17.16 9.71 3.14
C SER A 89 -18.06 9.84 4.36
N GLN A 90 -18.81 8.79 4.72
CA GLN A 90 -19.89 8.88 5.71
C GLN A 90 -19.67 8.03 6.97
N GLN A 91 -18.93 6.93 6.87
CA GLN A 91 -18.72 5.99 7.99
C GLN A 91 -17.28 6.03 8.48
N LEU A 92 -16.30 6.03 7.58
CA LEU A 92 -14.88 5.95 7.91
C LEU A 92 -14.40 7.07 8.85
N PRO A 93 -14.78 8.36 8.67
CA PRO A 93 -14.34 9.40 9.58
C PRO A 93 -14.86 9.20 11.02
N THR A 94 -16.10 8.72 11.16
CA THR A 94 -16.68 8.40 12.47
C THR A 94 -15.99 7.20 13.08
N ALA A 95 -15.80 6.11 12.33
CA ALA A 95 -15.09 4.93 12.82
C ALA A 95 -13.69 5.27 13.36
N ILE A 96 -12.91 6.05 12.61
CA ILE A 96 -11.59 6.51 13.06
C ILE A 96 -11.70 7.38 14.31
N SER A 97 -12.72 8.25 14.40
CA SER A 97 -12.94 9.07 15.60
C SER A 97 -13.27 8.23 16.83
N GLU A 98 -14.09 7.19 16.68
CA GLU A 98 -14.47 6.29 17.78
C GLU A 98 -13.28 5.43 18.22
N ILE A 99 -12.51 4.86 17.27
CA ILE A 99 -11.28 4.10 17.58
C ILE A 99 -10.31 4.97 18.39
N ASN A 100 -10.06 6.21 17.96
CA ASN A 100 -9.13 7.10 18.67
C ASN A 100 -9.67 7.63 20.00
N ALA A 101 -10.97 7.51 20.26
CA ALA A 101 -11.63 8.00 21.47
C ALA A 101 -11.85 6.91 22.51
N ALA A 102 -11.96 5.64 22.09
CA ALA A 102 -12.03 4.49 22.96
C ALA A 102 -10.73 4.34 23.77
N ASP A 103 -10.81 3.73 24.95
CA ASP A 103 -9.58 3.31 25.63
C ASP A 103 -9.13 1.91 25.19
N ASP A 104 -9.98 1.08 24.59
CA ASP A 104 -9.65 -0.25 24.01
C ASP A 104 -10.75 -0.70 23.03
N THR A 105 -10.56 -0.51 21.72
CA THR A 105 -11.52 -0.95 20.69
C THR A 105 -11.53 -2.47 20.60
N ARG A 106 -12.63 -3.11 21.00
CA ARG A 106 -12.69 -4.58 20.90
C ARG A 106 -12.61 -5.07 19.47
N ALA A 107 -13.40 -4.48 18.57
CA ALA A 107 -13.53 -5.00 17.22
C ALA A 107 -13.94 -3.96 16.18
N VAL A 108 -13.49 -4.15 14.95
CA VAL A 108 -13.98 -3.47 13.75
C VAL A 108 -14.31 -4.52 12.69
N THR A 109 -15.52 -4.49 12.14
CA THR A 109 -15.89 -5.33 10.98
C THR A 109 -16.38 -4.48 9.83
N ILE A 110 -15.96 -4.82 8.60
CA ILE A 110 -16.34 -4.11 7.38
C ILE A 110 -16.94 -5.08 6.36
N ALA A 111 -18.15 -4.80 5.87
CA ALA A 111 -18.69 -5.44 4.67
C ALA A 111 -19.08 -4.39 3.63
N ILE A 112 -18.25 -4.23 2.59
CA ILE A 112 -18.49 -3.25 1.54
C ILE A 112 -17.97 -3.75 0.19
N GLY A 113 -18.57 -3.26 -0.88
CA GLY A 113 -18.18 -3.57 -2.26
C GLY A 113 -19.20 -4.40 -3.01
N GLY A 114 -20.14 -5.06 -2.33
CA GLY A 114 -21.21 -5.84 -2.97
C GLY A 114 -22.05 -4.99 -3.93
N ASN A 115 -22.46 -3.79 -3.49
CA ASN A 115 -23.18 -2.84 -4.35
C ASN A 115 -22.31 -2.27 -5.48
N ASP A 116 -20.99 -2.12 -5.27
CA ASP A 116 -20.06 -1.69 -6.31
C ASP A 116 -19.96 -2.77 -7.40
N ALA A 117 -19.60 -3.99 -7.01
CA ALA A 117 -19.37 -5.10 -7.92
C ALA A 117 -20.66 -5.55 -8.63
N LEU A 118 -21.79 -5.62 -7.92
CA LEU A 118 -23.04 -6.15 -8.46
C LEU A 118 -24.00 -5.08 -8.97
N GLY A 119 -23.84 -3.82 -8.53
CA GLY A 119 -24.77 -2.74 -8.79
C GLY A 119 -24.31 -1.66 -9.77
N GLY A 120 -23.03 -1.58 -10.15
CA GLY A 120 -22.61 -0.52 -11.09
C GLY A 120 -21.24 -0.60 -11.72
N GLU A 121 -20.23 -1.12 -11.04
CA GLU A 121 -18.86 -1.17 -11.58
C GLU A 121 -18.70 -2.37 -12.52
N SER A 122 -18.16 -2.10 -13.71
CA SER A 122 -17.93 -3.11 -14.74
C SER A 122 -16.53 -3.69 -14.74
N CYS A 123 -15.61 -3.18 -13.92
CA CYS A 123 -14.21 -3.60 -13.93
C CYS A 123 -13.97 -4.99 -13.29
N PHE A 124 -14.89 -5.45 -12.44
CA PHE A 124 -14.71 -6.66 -11.63
C PHE A 124 -14.77 -7.92 -12.49
N GLY A 125 -13.78 -8.80 -12.36
CA GLY A 125 -13.69 -10.01 -13.18
C GLY A 125 -13.39 -9.76 -14.66
N GLU A 126 -12.99 -8.54 -15.02
CA GLU A 126 -12.51 -8.20 -16.36
C GLU A 126 -10.98 -8.28 -16.45
N ALA A 127 -10.43 -8.46 -17.64
CA ALA A 127 -8.99 -8.60 -17.84
C ALA A 127 -8.17 -7.36 -17.41
N THR A 128 -8.80 -6.19 -17.40
CA THR A 128 -8.18 -4.92 -16.97
C THR A 128 -8.10 -4.77 -15.44
N GLY A 129 -8.86 -5.57 -14.69
CA GLY A 129 -8.95 -5.50 -13.23
C GLY A 129 -9.59 -4.23 -12.71
N CYS A 130 -9.67 -4.12 -11.37
CA CYS A 130 -10.29 -3.01 -10.65
C CYS A 130 -9.28 -2.17 -9.84
N ALA A 131 -8.12 -1.84 -10.42
CA ALA A 131 -7.01 -1.20 -9.69
C ALA A 131 -7.40 0.08 -8.92
N ALA A 132 -8.27 0.92 -9.48
CA ALA A 132 -8.72 2.15 -8.80
C ALA A 132 -9.62 1.86 -7.58
N PHE A 133 -10.50 0.85 -7.70
CA PHE A 133 -11.32 0.41 -6.58
C PHE A 133 -10.43 -0.25 -5.52
N GLN A 134 -9.51 -1.13 -5.91
CA GLN A 134 -8.55 -1.78 -5.03
C GLN A 134 -7.75 -0.75 -4.24
N ALA A 135 -7.14 0.24 -4.90
CA ALA A 135 -6.42 1.30 -4.21
C ALA A 135 -7.29 2.09 -3.23
N SER A 136 -8.58 2.32 -3.56
CA SER A 136 -9.51 2.99 -2.65
C SER A 136 -9.90 2.11 -1.46
N TYR A 137 -10.00 0.79 -1.65
CA TYR A 137 -10.31 -0.20 -0.63
C TYR A 137 -9.11 -0.35 0.32
N ASP A 138 -7.90 -0.50 -0.22
CA ASP A 138 -6.65 -0.53 0.52
C ASP A 138 -6.45 0.73 1.36
N ASP A 139 -6.75 1.92 0.81
CA ASP A 139 -6.71 3.18 1.54
C ASP A 139 -7.69 3.22 2.72
N MET A 140 -8.88 2.61 2.59
CA MET A 140 -9.83 2.49 3.71
C MET A 140 -9.31 1.52 4.78
N VAL A 141 -8.87 0.32 4.38
CA VAL A 141 -8.40 -0.72 5.31
C VAL A 141 -7.15 -0.27 6.05
N SER A 142 -6.19 0.34 5.35
CA SER A 142 -4.96 0.88 5.95
C SER A 142 -5.24 2.01 6.95
N GLN A 143 -6.22 2.89 6.70
CA GLN A 143 -6.60 3.92 7.67
C GLN A 143 -7.16 3.34 8.97
N ILE A 144 -8.00 2.30 8.89
CA ILE A 144 -8.50 1.60 10.09
C ILE A 144 -7.36 0.89 10.81
N ARG A 145 -6.50 0.15 10.09
CA ARG A 145 -5.34 -0.51 10.69
C ARG A 145 -4.44 0.49 11.43
N ASN A 146 -4.12 1.62 10.81
CA ASN A 146 -3.30 2.66 11.43
C ASN A 146 -3.97 3.25 12.68
N ALA A 147 -5.30 3.37 12.71
CA ALA A 147 -6.01 3.82 13.91
C ALA A 147 -5.90 2.77 15.04
N LEU A 148 -6.15 1.49 14.73
CA LEU A 148 -6.05 0.39 15.69
C LEU A 148 -4.63 0.18 16.22
N GLU A 149 -3.58 0.40 15.42
CA GLU A 149 -2.18 0.32 15.89
C GLU A 149 -1.83 1.34 16.98
N ASN A 150 -2.59 2.43 17.09
CA ASN A 150 -2.43 3.44 18.13
C ASN A 150 -3.40 3.24 19.31
N ASP A 151 -4.34 2.29 19.17
CA ASP A 151 -5.30 1.92 20.18
C ASP A 151 -4.70 0.82 21.08
N PRO A 152 -4.87 0.87 22.42
CA PRO A 152 -4.19 -0.06 23.29
C PRO A 152 -5.06 -1.29 23.57
N GLY A 153 -4.66 -2.43 23.03
CA GLY A 153 -5.38 -3.66 23.29
C GLY A 153 -4.95 -4.76 22.34
N THR A 154 -5.83 -5.71 22.11
CA THR A 154 -5.75 -6.59 20.94
C THR A 154 -7.09 -6.52 20.25
N GLU A 155 -7.09 -5.89 19.09
CA GLU A 155 -8.32 -5.52 18.40
C GLU A 155 -8.61 -6.54 17.31
N TYR A 156 -9.86 -7.01 17.26
CA TYR A 156 -10.32 -7.83 16.15
C TYR A 156 -10.60 -6.94 14.93
N PHE A 157 -9.91 -7.16 13.80
CA PHE A 157 -10.18 -6.43 12.56
C PHE A 157 -10.56 -7.39 11.43
N GLY A 158 -11.84 -7.44 11.09
CA GLY A 158 -12.40 -8.36 10.11
C GLY A 158 -12.99 -7.70 8.87
N LEU A 159 -12.76 -8.29 7.71
CA LEU A 159 -13.37 -7.92 6.43
C LEU A 159 -14.31 -9.03 5.97
N LEU A 160 -15.45 -8.69 5.36
CA LEU A 160 -16.34 -9.67 4.73
C LEU A 160 -15.96 -9.87 3.26
N SER A 161 -15.74 -11.13 2.85
CA SER A 161 -15.85 -11.54 1.44
C SER A 161 -17.33 -11.81 1.11
N TYR A 162 -17.79 -11.45 -0.09
CA TYR A 162 -19.21 -11.57 -0.40
C TYR A 162 -19.57 -12.95 -0.92
N TYR A 163 -20.70 -13.48 -0.42
CA TYR A 163 -21.41 -14.59 -1.03
C TYR A 163 -22.08 -14.16 -2.35
N ASN A 164 -22.37 -15.11 -3.24
CA ASN A 164 -23.19 -14.85 -4.42
C ASN A 164 -24.68 -15.02 -4.09
N PRO A 165 -25.49 -13.93 -3.98
CA PRO A 165 -26.90 -14.08 -3.66
C PRO A 165 -27.64 -14.89 -4.72
N TYR A 166 -27.26 -14.75 -5.99
CA TYR A 166 -28.00 -15.33 -7.11
C TYR A 166 -27.67 -16.80 -7.41
N LYS A 167 -26.69 -17.38 -6.71
CA LYS A 167 -26.27 -18.78 -6.88
C LYS A 167 -27.11 -19.73 -6.04
N ARG A 168 -28.42 -19.68 -6.30
CA ARG A 168 -29.45 -20.47 -5.64
C ARG A 168 -30.56 -20.83 -6.62
N GLU A 169 -31.25 -21.93 -6.35
CA GLU A 169 -32.37 -22.36 -7.19
C GLU A 169 -33.48 -21.30 -7.22
N GLY A 170 -34.01 -20.96 -8.39
CA GLY A 170 -35.11 -19.98 -8.48
C GLY A 170 -34.69 -18.52 -8.25
N SER A 171 -33.39 -18.19 -8.31
CA SER A 171 -32.91 -16.80 -8.28
C SER A 171 -33.43 -15.94 -9.44
N GLY A 172 -33.90 -16.59 -10.52
CA GLY A 172 -34.52 -15.92 -11.67
C GLY A 172 -33.54 -15.33 -12.67
N ILE A 173 -32.23 -15.46 -12.45
CA ILE A 173 -31.20 -15.02 -13.40
C ILE A 173 -30.67 -16.20 -14.24
N SER A 174 -30.15 -15.90 -15.43
CA SER A 174 -29.62 -16.90 -16.35
C SER A 174 -28.33 -17.54 -15.81
N LEU A 175 -27.95 -18.71 -16.34
CA LEU A 175 -26.66 -19.34 -16.01
C LEU A 175 -25.47 -18.43 -16.40
N GLU A 176 -25.60 -17.71 -17.51
CA GLU A 176 -24.59 -16.74 -17.95
C GLU A 176 -24.45 -15.58 -16.97
N ASP A 177 -25.58 -15.05 -16.47
CA ASP A 177 -25.57 -14.01 -15.44
C ASP A 177 -24.99 -14.52 -14.12
N GLN A 178 -25.26 -15.77 -13.73
CA GLN A 178 -24.63 -16.39 -12.56
C GLN A 178 -23.12 -16.45 -12.71
N GLN A 179 -22.63 -16.89 -13.88
CA GLN A 179 -21.19 -16.92 -14.18
C GLN A 179 -20.58 -15.50 -14.17
N ASN A 180 -21.31 -14.50 -14.66
CA ASN A 180 -20.86 -13.11 -14.62
C ASN A 180 -20.74 -12.60 -13.17
N VAL A 181 -21.70 -12.93 -12.31
CA VAL A 181 -21.63 -12.58 -10.88
C VAL A 181 -20.47 -13.31 -10.19
N ASP A 182 -20.27 -14.60 -10.48
CA ASP A 182 -19.15 -15.35 -9.91
C ASP A 182 -17.81 -14.72 -10.30
N ARG A 183 -17.64 -14.32 -11.58
CA ARG A 183 -16.42 -13.62 -11.99
C ARG A 183 -16.24 -12.27 -11.31
N LYS A 184 -17.32 -11.53 -11.10
CA LYS A 184 -17.26 -10.24 -10.38
C LYS A 184 -16.83 -10.41 -8.93
N LEU A 185 -17.17 -11.53 -8.30
CA LEU A 185 -16.80 -11.81 -6.92
C LEU A 185 -15.43 -12.49 -6.80
N LEU A 186 -15.11 -13.44 -7.68
CA LEU A 186 -13.99 -14.39 -7.54
C LEU A 186 -12.98 -14.35 -8.70
N GLY A 187 -13.03 -13.34 -9.56
CA GLY A 187 -12.13 -13.24 -10.71
C GLY A 187 -12.34 -14.32 -11.76
N THR A 188 -11.41 -14.45 -12.72
CA THR A 188 -11.54 -15.40 -13.83
C THR A 188 -11.24 -16.85 -13.46
N ASN A 189 -10.44 -17.08 -12.42
CA ASN A 189 -10.09 -18.41 -11.92
C ASN A 189 -11.17 -18.98 -10.95
N LEU A 190 -12.20 -18.18 -10.64
CA LEU A 190 -13.31 -18.50 -9.76
C LEU A 190 -12.87 -18.88 -8.34
N GLN A 191 -11.77 -18.30 -7.87
CA GLN A 191 -11.20 -18.49 -6.54
C GLN A 191 -10.82 -17.13 -5.97
N ALA A 192 -11.04 -16.95 -4.66
CA ALA A 192 -10.61 -15.74 -4.00
C ALA A 192 -9.13 -15.86 -3.62
N ASP A 193 -8.30 -14.96 -4.15
CA ASP A 193 -6.85 -15.01 -3.98
C ASP A 193 -6.36 -14.07 -2.89
N GLN A 194 -5.53 -14.57 -1.97
CA GLN A 194 -4.88 -13.77 -0.93
C GLN A 194 -3.73 -12.90 -1.46
N CYS A 195 -3.18 -13.26 -2.62
CA CYS A 195 -2.08 -12.55 -3.26
C CYS A 195 -2.45 -12.13 -4.68
N ALA A 196 -1.79 -11.08 -5.18
CA ALA A 196 -1.98 -10.63 -6.55
C ALA A 196 -1.38 -11.66 -7.54
N VAL A 197 -2.22 -12.54 -8.08
CA VAL A 197 -1.79 -13.62 -9.00
C VAL A 197 -2.20 -13.38 -10.46
N GLU A 198 -3.25 -12.58 -10.71
CA GLU A 198 -3.79 -12.34 -12.04
C GLU A 198 -4.27 -10.89 -12.23
N THR A 199 -4.44 -10.45 -13.48
CA THR A 199 -4.97 -9.11 -13.78
C THR A 199 -6.49 -9.02 -13.65
N SER A 200 -7.19 -10.16 -13.58
CA SER A 200 -8.65 -10.19 -13.46
C SER A 200 -9.09 -10.34 -12.02
N THR A 201 -9.23 -9.20 -11.35
CA THR A 201 -9.53 -9.13 -9.92
C THR A 201 -11.05 -9.16 -9.67
N GLY A 202 -11.49 -10.12 -8.87
CA GLY A 202 -12.81 -10.14 -8.24
C GLY A 202 -12.86 -9.29 -6.96
N LEU A 203 -14.06 -8.98 -6.48
CA LEU A 203 -14.23 -8.24 -5.23
C LEU A 203 -13.61 -8.97 -4.02
N ASN A 204 -13.76 -10.30 -3.96
CA ASN A 204 -13.26 -11.08 -2.85
C ASN A 204 -11.73 -11.12 -2.86
N ASP A 205 -11.08 -11.17 -4.03
CA ASP A 205 -9.62 -11.01 -4.14
C ASP A 205 -9.15 -9.71 -3.48
N ILE A 206 -9.87 -8.61 -3.68
CA ILE A 206 -9.53 -7.31 -3.10
C ILE A 206 -9.63 -7.37 -1.56
N ALA A 207 -10.70 -7.97 -1.02
CA ALA A 207 -10.84 -8.14 0.42
C ALA A 207 -9.72 -9.02 1.01
N PHE A 208 -9.38 -10.13 0.36
CA PHE A 208 -8.32 -11.05 0.78
C PHE A 208 -6.91 -10.47 0.66
N GLN A 209 -6.63 -9.74 -0.42
CA GLN A 209 -5.37 -9.03 -0.61
C GLN A 209 -5.21 -7.89 0.38
N ALA A 210 -6.26 -7.11 0.64
CA ALA A 210 -6.24 -6.06 1.66
C ALA A 210 -6.05 -6.67 3.07
N GLY A 211 -6.72 -7.79 3.36
CA GLY A 211 -6.53 -8.54 4.60
C GLY A 211 -5.08 -8.94 4.80
N SER A 212 -4.46 -9.55 3.80
CA SER A 212 -3.06 -9.97 3.82
C SER A 212 -2.09 -8.79 3.92
N ALA A 213 -2.34 -7.69 3.20
CA ALA A 213 -1.48 -6.51 3.18
C ALA A 213 -1.54 -5.68 4.49
N PHE A 214 -2.69 -5.65 5.16
CA PHE A 214 -2.93 -4.81 6.34
C PHE A 214 -3.28 -5.61 7.59
N GLY A 215 -3.00 -6.92 7.59
CA GLY A 215 -3.16 -7.82 8.74
C GLY A 215 -4.60 -8.03 9.21
N ALA A 216 -5.61 -7.71 8.40
CA ALA A 216 -7.01 -7.99 8.74
C ALA A 216 -7.36 -9.44 8.40
N VAL A 217 -8.24 -10.06 9.20
CA VAL A 217 -8.78 -11.38 8.89
C VAL A 217 -9.98 -11.25 7.96
N VAL A 218 -10.27 -12.29 7.16
CA VAL A 218 -11.37 -12.27 6.19
C VAL A 218 -12.40 -13.34 6.52
N ALA A 219 -13.62 -12.90 6.80
CA ALA A 219 -14.78 -13.75 6.92
C ALA A 219 -15.23 -14.20 5.52
N ASP A 220 -15.16 -15.50 5.24
CA ASP A 220 -15.52 -16.07 3.94
C ASP A 220 -16.76 -16.98 4.00
N PRO A 221 -17.97 -16.42 3.81
CA PRO A 221 -19.21 -17.18 3.88
C PRO A 221 -19.53 -17.90 2.55
N TYR A 222 -18.72 -17.76 1.49
CA TYR A 222 -19.11 -18.15 0.14
C TYR A 222 -19.50 -19.64 0.05
N VAL A 223 -18.69 -20.53 0.61
CA VAL A 223 -18.96 -21.98 0.63
C VAL A 223 -20.20 -22.33 1.44
N ALA A 224 -20.39 -21.68 2.60
CA ALA A 224 -21.56 -21.89 3.45
C ALA A 224 -22.86 -21.49 2.72
N PHE A 225 -22.85 -20.35 2.02
CA PHE A 225 -24.01 -19.88 1.25
C PHE A 225 -24.31 -20.75 0.02
N LEU A 226 -23.28 -21.31 -0.62
CA LEU A 226 -23.50 -22.32 -1.67
C LEU A 226 -24.20 -23.57 -1.13
N ALA A 227 -23.79 -24.04 0.05
CA ALA A 227 -24.39 -25.22 0.68
C ALA A 227 -25.81 -24.95 1.20
N GLY A 228 -26.03 -23.79 1.80
CA GLY A 228 -27.33 -23.37 2.35
C GLY A 228 -28.36 -23.05 1.27
N GLY A 229 -27.93 -22.52 0.12
CA GLY A 229 -28.79 -22.17 -0.99
C GLY A 229 -29.97 -21.28 -0.54
N ASN A 230 -31.18 -21.57 -1.04
CA ASN A 230 -32.38 -20.79 -0.70
C ASN A 230 -32.70 -20.70 0.79
N SER A 231 -32.23 -21.64 1.61
CA SER A 231 -32.55 -21.67 3.04
C SER A 231 -31.91 -20.53 3.82
N PHE A 232 -30.90 -19.85 3.25
CA PHE A 232 -30.17 -18.76 3.91
C PHE A 232 -30.68 -17.37 3.55
N PHE A 233 -31.61 -17.24 2.61
CA PHE A 233 -32.07 -15.95 2.11
C PHE A 233 -33.43 -15.56 2.68
N ALA A 234 -33.55 -14.29 3.10
CA ALA A 234 -34.83 -13.68 3.46
C ALA A 234 -35.54 -13.12 2.23
N ASP A 235 -34.77 -12.60 1.29
CA ASP A 235 -35.26 -12.00 0.06
C ASP A 235 -34.31 -12.29 -1.12
N ALA A 236 -34.30 -11.42 -2.13
CA ALA A 236 -33.49 -11.60 -3.32
C ALA A 236 -31.97 -11.58 -3.05
N ILE A 237 -31.50 -10.89 -2.01
CA ILE A 237 -30.07 -10.63 -1.78
C ILE A 237 -29.65 -10.71 -0.31
N HIS A 238 -30.57 -10.49 0.63
CA HIS A 238 -30.27 -10.46 2.05
C HIS A 238 -30.44 -11.82 2.73
N ALA A 239 -29.54 -12.09 3.67
CA ALA A 239 -29.60 -13.27 4.52
C ALA A 239 -30.80 -13.23 5.48
N ASN A 240 -31.38 -14.40 5.77
CA ASN A 240 -32.33 -14.59 6.87
C ASN A 240 -31.57 -14.94 8.16
N GLY A 241 -32.27 -15.37 9.22
CA GLY A 241 -31.64 -15.77 10.49
C GLY A 241 -30.54 -16.83 10.33
N LEU A 242 -30.77 -17.89 9.54
CA LEU A 242 -29.76 -18.93 9.31
C LEU A 242 -28.57 -18.42 8.49
N GLY A 243 -28.83 -17.60 7.47
CA GLY A 243 -27.75 -16.97 6.70
C GLY A 243 -26.92 -15.98 7.53
N ASN A 244 -27.55 -15.25 8.46
CA ASN A 244 -26.86 -14.36 9.38
C ASN A 244 -26.02 -15.12 10.41
N VAL A 245 -26.47 -16.30 10.86
CA VAL A 245 -25.63 -17.21 11.65
C VAL A 245 -24.40 -17.62 10.85
N ALA A 246 -24.55 -18.05 9.60
CA ALA A 246 -23.42 -18.43 8.76
C ALA A 246 -22.43 -17.27 8.51
N LEU A 247 -22.94 -16.04 8.35
CA LEU A 247 -22.10 -14.85 8.29
C LEU A 247 -21.34 -14.62 9.59
N ALA A 248 -22.03 -14.68 10.75
CA ALA A 248 -21.39 -14.48 12.04
C ALA A 248 -20.34 -15.55 12.34
N GLU A 249 -20.64 -16.82 12.05
CA GLU A 249 -19.69 -17.94 12.16
C GLU A 249 -18.45 -17.71 11.30
N SER A 250 -18.57 -17.16 10.08
CA SER A 250 -17.40 -16.85 9.25
C SER A 250 -16.50 -15.75 9.82
N PHE A 251 -17.02 -14.85 10.68
CA PHE A 251 -16.20 -13.91 11.45
C PHE A 251 -15.58 -14.54 12.70
N LEU A 252 -16.12 -15.64 13.21
CA LEU A 252 -15.55 -16.37 14.36
C LEU A 252 -14.52 -17.42 13.93
N ASP A 253 -14.62 -17.93 12.70
CA ASP A 253 -13.62 -18.77 12.02
C ASP A 253 -13.13 -18.11 10.72
N PRO A 254 -12.42 -16.97 10.81
CA PRO A 254 -12.02 -16.23 9.62
C PRO A 254 -10.73 -16.78 9.02
N VAL A 255 -10.51 -16.49 7.74
CA VAL A 255 -9.24 -16.76 7.07
C VAL A 255 -8.22 -15.70 7.49
N GLY A 256 -7.10 -16.16 8.05
CA GLY A 256 -6.00 -15.28 8.46
C GLY A 256 -5.22 -14.68 7.28
N PRO A 257 -4.51 -13.56 7.50
CA PRO A 257 -3.66 -12.94 6.48
C PRO A 257 -2.56 -13.91 6.03
N PHE A 258 -2.26 -13.89 4.73
CA PHE A 258 -1.17 -14.68 4.16
C PHE A 258 0.03 -13.79 3.85
N ASP A 259 1.23 -14.24 4.18
CA ASP A 259 2.46 -13.54 3.83
C ASP A 259 2.74 -13.75 2.33
N CYS A 260 2.24 -12.83 1.51
CA CYS A 260 2.54 -12.81 0.09
C CYS A 260 4.01 -12.41 -0.07
N ASP A 261 4.83 -13.33 -0.61
CA ASP A 261 6.21 -13.01 -0.98
C ASP A 261 6.20 -11.66 -1.73
N PRO A 262 6.95 -10.65 -1.25
CA PRO A 262 6.95 -9.36 -1.90
C PRO A 262 7.39 -9.55 -3.36
N PRO A 263 6.82 -8.78 -4.32
CA PRO A 263 7.33 -8.80 -5.68
C PRO A 263 8.86 -8.59 -5.62
N PRO A 264 9.65 -9.37 -6.37
CA PRO A 264 11.10 -9.37 -6.24
C PRO A 264 11.63 -7.94 -6.36
N GLU A 265 12.52 -7.54 -5.44
CA GLU A 265 13.03 -6.17 -5.43
C GLU A 265 13.56 -5.79 -6.82
N PRO A 266 13.21 -4.58 -7.31
CA PRO A 266 13.67 -4.14 -8.61
C PRO A 266 15.19 -4.16 -8.65
N ASN A 267 15.74 -4.76 -9.70
CA ASN A 267 17.16 -4.81 -9.95
C ASN A 267 17.49 -4.04 -11.23
N CYS A 268 18.78 -3.94 -11.58
CA CYS A 268 19.23 -3.20 -12.77
C CYS A 268 18.62 -3.73 -14.10
N GLU A 269 18.10 -4.96 -14.15
CA GLU A 269 17.40 -5.49 -15.34
C GLU A 269 15.98 -4.94 -15.45
N THR A 270 15.28 -4.79 -14.32
CA THR A 270 13.88 -4.36 -14.26
C THR A 270 13.70 -2.86 -14.05
N ASP A 271 14.70 -2.20 -13.43
CA ASP A 271 14.78 -0.76 -13.25
C ASP A 271 16.20 -0.27 -13.61
N PRO A 272 16.39 0.22 -14.85
CA PRO A 272 17.67 0.75 -15.31
C PRO A 272 18.20 1.93 -14.49
N SER A 273 17.37 2.59 -13.66
CA SER A 273 17.79 3.69 -12.80
C SER A 273 18.59 3.22 -11.58
N LEU A 274 18.50 1.93 -11.23
CA LEU A 274 19.25 1.30 -10.14
C LEU A 274 20.63 0.80 -10.58
N CYS A 275 20.95 0.90 -11.88
CA CYS A 275 22.25 0.49 -12.38
C CYS A 275 23.35 1.46 -11.91
N PRO A 276 24.46 0.97 -11.33
CA PRO A 276 25.58 1.83 -10.98
C PRO A 276 26.18 2.45 -12.26
N VAL A 277 26.24 3.78 -12.31
CA VAL A 277 26.91 4.51 -13.41
C VAL A 277 28.41 4.25 -13.31
N VAL A 278 28.95 3.43 -14.22
CA VAL A 278 30.40 3.22 -14.31
C VAL A 278 31.03 4.45 -14.94
N GLU A 279 31.58 5.34 -14.13
CA GLU A 279 32.34 6.50 -14.59
C GLU A 279 33.67 6.05 -15.19
N ASP A 280 33.93 6.39 -16.46
CA ASP A 280 35.19 6.07 -17.13
C ASP A 280 36.32 6.94 -16.58
N ARG A 281 37.33 6.30 -16.00
CA ARG A 281 38.53 6.93 -15.42
C ARG A 281 39.82 6.54 -16.15
N VAL A 282 39.71 5.82 -17.26
CA VAL A 282 40.87 5.34 -18.02
C VAL A 282 41.35 6.44 -18.95
N ALA A 283 42.60 6.90 -18.75
CA ALA A 283 43.17 7.92 -19.61
C ALA A 283 43.63 7.35 -20.96
N PRO A 284 43.40 8.08 -22.08
CA PRO A 284 43.85 7.64 -23.39
C PRO A 284 45.37 7.75 -23.55
N ARG A 285 45.93 6.96 -24.47
CA ARG A 285 47.34 7.00 -24.86
C ARG A 285 47.54 7.63 -26.23
N THR A 286 48.36 8.67 -26.29
CA THR A 286 48.73 9.32 -27.56
C THR A 286 49.92 8.62 -28.19
N THR A 287 49.84 8.37 -29.49
CA THR A 287 50.96 7.82 -30.27
C THR A 287 51.30 8.75 -31.43
N LEU A 288 52.57 9.13 -31.57
CA LEU A 288 53.06 9.82 -32.77
C LEU A 288 53.28 8.81 -33.89
N VAL A 289 52.47 8.90 -34.93
CA VAL A 289 52.50 8.01 -36.11
C VAL A 289 53.61 8.42 -37.07
N SER A 290 53.75 9.71 -37.37
CA SER A 290 54.83 10.17 -38.26
C SER A 290 55.18 11.65 -38.09
N LEU A 291 56.40 11.98 -38.50
CA LEU A 291 56.90 13.35 -38.64
C LEU A 291 57.46 13.51 -40.07
N LYS A 292 56.88 14.42 -40.84
CA LYS A 292 57.32 14.72 -42.21
C LYS A 292 57.76 16.18 -42.31
N ARG A 293 58.94 16.45 -42.89
CA ARG A 293 59.40 17.80 -43.20
C ARG A 293 58.96 18.18 -44.62
N LYS A 294 58.39 19.37 -44.81
CA LYS A 294 57.97 19.88 -46.12
C LYS A 294 58.68 21.21 -46.41
N GLY A 295 59.75 21.19 -47.20
CA GLY A 295 60.59 22.38 -47.41
C GLY A 295 61.40 22.77 -46.17
N LYS A 296 61.97 23.98 -46.16
CA LYS A 296 62.99 24.38 -45.18
C LYS A 296 62.45 24.68 -43.77
N ARG A 297 61.20 25.16 -43.64
CA ARG A 297 60.62 25.69 -42.38
C ARG A 297 59.21 25.16 -42.04
N THR A 298 58.83 24.00 -42.58
CA THR A 298 57.52 23.38 -42.30
C THR A 298 57.67 21.92 -41.89
N VAL A 299 56.94 21.52 -40.85
CA VAL A 299 56.92 20.14 -40.33
C VAL A 299 55.47 19.73 -40.08
N THR A 300 55.09 18.53 -40.52
CA THR A 300 53.78 17.93 -40.32
C THR A 300 53.89 16.71 -39.40
N PHE A 301 53.05 16.66 -38.38
CA PHE A 301 52.94 15.57 -37.41
C PHE A 301 51.62 14.83 -37.63
N ARG A 302 51.66 13.50 -37.71
CA ARG A 302 50.47 12.65 -37.55
C ARG A 302 50.58 11.91 -36.23
N PHE A 303 49.50 11.91 -35.48
CA PHE A 303 49.33 11.20 -34.22
C PHE A 303 47.93 10.60 -34.14
N ARG A 304 47.75 9.63 -33.25
CA ARG A 304 46.47 8.99 -32.93
C ARG A 304 46.31 8.79 -31.42
N SER A 305 45.11 8.49 -30.99
CA SER A 305 44.73 8.13 -29.62
C SER A 305 44.42 6.62 -29.57
N SER A 306 44.46 6.02 -28.38
CA SER A 306 43.94 4.66 -28.13
C SER A 306 42.42 4.62 -28.15
N GLU A 307 41.76 5.71 -27.78
CA GLU A 307 40.30 5.88 -27.73
C GLU A 307 39.84 7.12 -28.48
N GLU A 308 38.53 7.22 -28.73
CA GLU A 308 37.93 8.41 -29.32
C GLU A 308 38.06 9.63 -28.42
N GLY A 309 38.23 10.81 -29.03
CA GLY A 309 38.41 12.04 -28.28
C GLY A 309 39.06 13.17 -29.07
N SER A 310 39.65 14.10 -28.35
CA SER A 310 40.29 15.31 -28.88
C SER A 310 41.78 15.37 -28.54
N PHE A 311 42.55 16.18 -29.30
CA PHE A 311 43.97 16.37 -29.04
C PHE A 311 44.29 17.80 -28.58
N ARG A 312 45.30 17.88 -27.72
CA ARG A 312 45.93 19.14 -27.29
C ARG A 312 47.39 19.13 -27.71
N CYS A 313 47.83 20.18 -28.39
CA CYS A 313 49.20 20.33 -28.88
C CYS A 313 49.89 21.54 -28.22
N SER A 314 51.20 21.43 -28.04
CA SER A 314 52.10 22.49 -27.55
C SER A 314 53.36 22.53 -28.39
N ILE A 315 53.87 23.73 -28.68
CA ILE A 315 55.14 23.94 -29.40
C ILE A 315 56.03 24.87 -28.57
N ASP A 316 57.28 24.46 -28.38
CA ASP A 316 58.33 25.24 -27.71
C ASP A 316 57.94 25.77 -26.32
N GLY A 317 57.25 24.94 -25.54
CA GLY A 317 56.87 25.29 -24.17
C GLY A 317 55.55 26.05 -24.04
N ARG A 318 54.91 26.46 -25.15
CA ARG A 318 53.61 27.17 -25.11
C ARG A 318 52.50 26.34 -24.46
N ALA A 319 51.46 27.01 -23.97
CA ALA A 319 50.27 26.36 -23.45
C ALA A 319 49.65 25.40 -24.47
N PHE A 320 49.04 24.32 -23.98
CA PHE A 320 48.35 23.33 -24.79
C PHE A 320 47.07 23.91 -25.40
N SER A 321 46.92 23.82 -26.72
CA SER A 321 45.72 24.26 -27.43
C SER A 321 45.12 23.12 -28.26
N ARG A 322 43.82 23.20 -28.58
CA ARG A 322 43.14 22.18 -29.42
C ARG A 322 43.86 22.05 -30.76
N CYS A 323 44.04 20.82 -31.22
CA CYS A 323 44.64 20.53 -32.52
C CYS A 323 44.05 19.26 -33.11
N THR A 324 44.24 19.07 -34.41
CA THR A 324 43.84 17.87 -35.15
C THR A 324 45.05 17.21 -35.79
N SER A 325 44.95 15.91 -36.03
CA SER A 325 45.93 15.13 -36.78
C SER A 325 45.48 15.03 -38.24
N PRO A 326 46.33 15.37 -39.24
CA PRO A 326 47.70 15.86 -39.13
C PRO A 326 47.81 17.32 -38.70
N LYS A 327 48.77 17.65 -37.82
CA LYS A 327 49.12 19.03 -37.46
C LYS A 327 50.34 19.50 -38.26
N THR A 328 50.18 20.59 -39.02
CA THR A 328 51.28 21.23 -39.75
C THR A 328 51.73 22.51 -39.07
N LEU A 329 53.02 22.61 -38.74
CA LEU A 329 53.69 23.81 -38.25
C LEU A 329 54.47 24.47 -39.39
N ARG A 330 54.20 25.75 -39.66
CA ARG A 330 54.82 26.55 -40.74
C ARG A 330 55.61 27.72 -40.15
N GLY A 331 56.52 28.29 -40.94
CA GLY A 331 57.24 29.52 -40.58
C GLY A 331 58.15 29.36 -39.35
N LEU A 332 58.62 28.13 -39.08
CA LEU A 332 59.47 27.86 -37.93
C LEU A 332 60.83 28.55 -38.07
N LYS A 333 61.30 29.18 -36.99
CA LYS A 333 62.62 29.82 -36.94
C LYS A 333 63.73 28.75 -37.03
N LYS A 334 64.93 29.16 -37.43
CA LYS A 334 66.11 28.26 -37.36
C LYS A 334 66.39 27.95 -35.90
N GLY A 335 66.56 26.67 -35.55
CA GLY A 335 66.81 26.28 -34.17
C GLY A 335 66.20 24.93 -33.77
N ARG A 336 66.28 24.64 -32.48
CA ARG A 336 65.68 23.47 -31.84
C ARG A 336 64.24 23.78 -31.45
N HIS A 337 63.34 22.88 -31.78
CA HIS A 337 61.92 22.95 -31.46
C HIS A 337 61.46 21.70 -30.70
N VAL A 338 60.44 21.85 -29.87
CA VAL A 338 59.83 20.77 -29.09
C VAL A 338 58.32 20.77 -29.30
N PHE A 339 57.83 19.76 -30.01
CA PHE A 339 56.40 19.52 -30.15
C PHE A 339 55.93 18.55 -29.05
N ARG A 340 54.81 18.86 -28.41
CA ARG A 340 54.13 17.99 -27.46
C ARG A 340 52.68 17.78 -27.89
N VAL A 341 52.14 16.58 -27.75
CA VAL A 341 50.72 16.29 -28.00
C VAL A 341 50.18 15.29 -26.98
N LYS A 342 48.96 15.52 -26.50
CA LYS A 342 48.19 14.62 -25.64
C LYS A 342 46.75 14.48 -26.12
N ALA A 343 46.16 13.30 -25.93
CA ALA A 343 44.76 13.01 -26.15
C ALA A 343 43.94 13.32 -24.90
N VAL A 344 42.66 13.60 -25.10
CA VAL A 344 41.62 13.72 -24.08
C VAL A 344 40.42 12.95 -24.61
N ASP A 345 39.92 11.97 -23.87
CA ASP A 345 38.78 11.16 -24.29
C ASP A 345 37.45 11.94 -24.15
N LEU A 346 36.32 11.25 -24.32
CA LEU A 346 34.99 11.83 -24.17
C LEU A 346 34.56 12.03 -22.71
N ALA A 347 35.07 11.22 -21.78
CA ALA A 347 34.84 11.35 -20.33
C ALA A 347 35.70 12.48 -19.69
N GLY A 348 36.68 13.01 -20.43
CA GLY A 348 37.56 14.08 -19.98
C GLY A 348 38.90 13.61 -19.43
N ASN A 349 39.18 12.30 -19.41
CA ASN A 349 40.48 11.78 -18.99
C ASN A 349 41.55 12.18 -20.01
N GLN A 350 42.73 12.53 -19.52
CA GLN A 350 43.81 13.08 -20.34
C GLN A 350 45.03 12.18 -20.29
N ASP A 351 45.68 12.01 -21.44
CA ASP A 351 46.97 11.32 -21.50
C ASP A 351 47.99 11.99 -20.57
N GLN A 352 48.38 11.24 -19.54
CA GLN A 352 49.32 11.66 -18.52
C GLN A 352 50.78 11.67 -19.02
N THR A 353 51.03 11.05 -20.18
CA THR A 353 52.34 10.93 -20.82
C THR A 353 52.35 11.57 -22.23
N PRO A 354 52.18 12.90 -22.35
CA PRO A 354 52.16 13.57 -23.64
C PRO A 354 53.37 13.22 -24.50
N VAL A 355 53.14 12.81 -25.75
CA VAL A 355 54.21 12.53 -26.70
C VAL A 355 55.04 13.80 -26.90
N ARG A 356 56.34 13.73 -26.59
CA ARG A 356 57.29 14.82 -26.76
C ARG A 356 58.29 14.51 -27.88
N ARG A 357 58.31 15.36 -28.92
CA ARG A 357 59.23 15.22 -30.06
C ARG A 357 60.10 16.45 -30.25
N VAL A 358 61.42 16.25 -30.15
CA VAL A 358 62.44 17.27 -30.42
C VAL A 358 62.86 17.21 -31.89
N PHE A 359 62.96 18.35 -32.55
CA PHE A 359 63.42 18.44 -33.93
C PHE A 359 64.16 19.77 -34.18
N ARG A 360 64.97 19.84 -35.25
CA ARG A 360 65.69 21.07 -35.63
C ARG A 360 65.32 21.54 -37.03
N ILE A 361 65.34 22.87 -37.20
CA ILE A 361 65.27 23.60 -38.46
C ILE A 361 66.65 24.20 -38.73
N HIS A 362 67.26 23.89 -39.88
CA HIS A 362 68.68 24.16 -40.15
C HIS A 362 68.96 25.40 -41.01
N ARG A 363 68.04 25.82 -41.91
CA ARG A 363 68.20 26.98 -42.79
C ARG A 363 66.87 27.66 -43.07
#